data_AF-A0A967SCF3-F1
#
_entry.id   AF-A0A967SCF3-F1
#
_cell.length_a   1.000
_cell.length_b   1.000
_cell.length_c   1.000
_cell.angle_alpha   90.00
_cell.angle_beta   90.00
_cell.angle_gamma   90.00
#
_symmetry.space_group_name_H-M   'P 1'
#
loop_
_entity.id
_entity.type
_entity.pdbx_description
1 polymer ?
#
loop_
_entity_poly.entity_id
_entity_poly.type
_entity_poly.pdbx_seq_one_letter_code
_entity_poly.pdbx_strand_id
1 'polypeptide(L)'
;MARHLWFRTRGLGRAAGARDVADAFDDVVRNEDPVIRTLWNELPAHQQDVLRVVALGAEQLYSADTRDRYGLPAASSVQRAVGSLIGRGLLARSGDEIRFDSPFVATWVRREVAPDLG
;
A
#
# COMPACT_ATOMS: atom_id res chain seq x y z
N MET A 1 14.07 0.25 -8.71
CA MET A 1 14.54 1.19 -7.67
C MET A 1 14.43 0.50 -6.31
N ALA A 2 15.36 -0.41 -6.01
CA ALA A 2 15.30 -1.32 -4.86
C ALA A 2 16.54 -1.16 -3.93
N ARG A 3 17.08 0.05 -3.75
CA ARG A 3 18.45 0.22 -3.21
C ARG A 3 18.69 1.23 -2.07
N HIS A 4 17.68 1.71 -1.35
CA HIS A 4 17.96 2.73 -0.31
C HIS A 4 17.60 2.41 1.14
N LEU A 5 16.85 1.36 1.45
CA LEU A 5 16.42 1.13 2.84
C LEU A 5 17.19 0.05 3.62
N TRP A 6 18.18 -0.63 3.02
CA TRP A 6 18.91 -1.70 3.69
C TRP A 6 20.08 -1.21 4.57
N PHE A 7 20.57 0.02 4.40
CA PHE A 7 21.83 0.46 5.04
C PHE A 7 21.70 1.21 6.39
N ARG A 8 20.50 1.47 6.93
CA ARG A 8 20.38 2.33 8.13
C ARG A 8 20.49 1.61 9.48
N THR A 9 20.66 0.28 9.54
CA THR A 9 20.65 -0.48 10.81
C THR A 9 22.03 -0.76 11.42
N ARG A 10 23.15 -0.31 10.84
CA ARG A 10 24.51 -0.53 11.39
C ARG A 10 25.10 0.67 12.15
N GLY A 11 24.27 1.41 12.90
CA GLY A 11 24.68 2.68 13.53
C GLY A 11 24.81 2.71 15.06
N LEU A 12 24.25 1.76 15.81
CA LEU A 12 24.26 1.83 17.28
C LEU A 12 24.45 0.42 17.84
N GLY A 13 25.55 0.19 18.57
CA GLY A 13 25.94 -1.10 19.17
C GLY A 13 25.03 -1.59 20.31
N ARG A 14 23.71 -1.53 20.11
CA ARG A 14 22.66 -2.13 20.95
C ARG A 14 21.79 -3.03 20.09
N ALA A 15 21.30 -4.14 20.65
CA ALA A 15 20.25 -4.92 20.00
C ALA A 15 19.00 -4.05 19.90
N ALA A 16 18.58 -3.71 18.68
CA ALA A 16 17.33 -2.98 18.45
C ALA A 16 16.16 -3.88 18.87
N GLY A 17 15.31 -3.38 19.78
CA GLY A 17 14.09 -4.07 20.17
C GLY A 17 12.96 -3.85 19.15
N ALA A 18 11.87 -4.62 19.27
CA ALA A 18 10.69 -4.47 18.41
C ALA A 18 10.10 -3.05 18.41
N ARG A 19 10.21 -2.32 19.54
CA ARG A 19 9.80 -0.92 19.66
C ARG A 19 10.67 0.03 18.85
N ASP A 20 12.00 -0.13 18.89
CA ASP A 20 12.91 0.69 18.10
C ASP A 20 12.66 0.54 16.59
N VAL A 21 12.28 -0.67 16.16
CA VAL A 21 11.91 -0.95 14.77
C VAL A 21 10.59 -0.30 14.41
N ALA A 22 9.58 -0.36 15.28
CA ALA A 22 8.28 0.28 15.06
C ALA A 22 8.40 1.82 14.99
N ASP A 23 9.15 2.42 15.92
CA ASP A 23 9.39 3.87 15.95
C ASP A 23 10.14 4.33 14.69
N ALA A 24 11.21 3.61 14.31
CA ALA A 24 11.94 3.91 13.09
C ALA A 24 11.09 3.72 11.82
N PHE A 25 10.18 2.74 11.81
CA PHE A 25 9.24 2.53 10.72
C PHE A 25 8.26 3.70 10.60
N ASP A 26 7.68 4.14 11.72
CA ASP A 26 6.75 5.27 11.75
C ASP A 26 7.42 6.59 11.34
N ASP A 27 8.67 6.80 11.75
CA ASP A 27 9.45 7.96 11.31
C ASP A 27 9.69 7.93 9.80
N VAL A 28 9.93 6.75 9.21
CA VAL A 28 10.05 6.63 7.75
C VAL A 28 8.71 6.94 7.07
N VAL A 29 7.60 6.39 7.56
CA VAL A 29 6.26 6.70 6.98
C VAL A 29 5.98 8.20 7.03
N ARG A 30 6.28 8.88 8.15
CA ARG A 30 6.09 10.33 8.29
C ARG A 30 6.97 11.13 7.34
N ASN A 31 8.24 10.74 7.20
CA ASN A 31 9.17 11.42 6.29
C ASN A 31 8.79 11.22 4.81
N GLU A 32 8.21 10.08 4.48
CA GLU A 32 7.77 9.75 3.12
C GLU A 32 6.37 10.32 2.80
N ASP A 33 5.62 10.85 3.78
CA ASP A 33 4.24 11.37 3.57
C ASP A 33 4.13 12.33 2.38
N PRO A 34 4.98 13.36 2.21
CA PRO A 34 4.86 14.28 1.09
C PRO A 34 5.01 13.57 -0.27
N VAL A 35 5.89 12.58 -0.35
CA VAL A 35 6.15 11.80 -1.57
C VAL A 35 4.97 10.87 -1.86
N ILE A 36 4.50 10.13 -0.85
CA ILE A 36 3.36 9.22 -1.00
C ILE A 36 2.09 9.99 -1.34
N ARG A 37 1.85 11.15 -0.71
CA ARG A 37 0.71 12.03 -0.97
C ARG A 37 0.73 12.61 -2.38
N THR A 38 1.90 13.01 -2.88
CA THR A 38 2.05 13.47 -4.28
C THR A 38 1.70 12.34 -5.24
N LEU A 39 2.30 11.16 -5.03
CA LEU A 39 1.99 9.97 -5.84
C LEU A 39 0.49 9.63 -5.79
N TRP A 40 -0.12 9.69 -4.60
CA TRP A 40 -1.55 9.44 -4.40
C TRP A 40 -2.42 10.37 -5.23
N ASN A 41 -2.14 11.67 -5.19
CA ASN A 41 -2.91 12.69 -5.89
C ASN A 41 -2.82 12.57 -7.43
N GLU A 42 -1.76 11.95 -7.95
CA GLU A 42 -1.60 11.67 -9.38
C GLU A 42 -2.35 10.40 -9.82
N LEU A 43 -2.79 9.56 -8.88
CA LEU A 43 -3.56 8.37 -9.20
C LEU A 43 -5.00 8.74 -9.60
N PRO A 44 -5.53 8.15 -10.68
CA PRO A 44 -6.97 8.19 -10.96
C PRO A 44 -7.78 7.64 -9.78
N ALA A 45 -8.98 8.18 -9.54
CA ALA A 45 -9.85 7.77 -8.43
C ALA A 45 -10.06 6.24 -8.35
N HIS A 46 -10.33 5.59 -9.48
CA HIS A 46 -10.51 4.13 -9.51
C HIS A 46 -9.26 3.33 -9.10
N GLN A 47 -8.05 3.89 -9.24
CA GLN A 47 -6.82 3.28 -8.74
C GLN A 47 -6.65 3.51 -7.24
N GLN A 48 -7.03 4.69 -6.76
CA GLN A 48 -7.09 5.00 -5.33
C GLN A 48 -8.05 4.06 -4.59
N ASP A 49 -9.24 3.83 -5.14
CA ASP A 49 -10.24 2.90 -4.58
C ASP A 49 -9.68 1.48 -4.46
N VAL A 50 -9.02 0.98 -5.52
CA VAL A 50 -8.36 -0.32 -5.48
C VAL A 50 -7.28 -0.39 -4.40
N LEU A 51 -6.45 0.63 -4.23
CA LEU A 51 -5.43 0.66 -3.18
C LEU A 51 -6.06 0.66 -1.78
N ARG A 52 -7.15 1.42 -1.56
CA ARG A 52 -7.89 1.41 -0.29
C ARG A 52 -8.40 0.01 0.06
N VAL A 53 -9.03 -0.67 -0.90
CA VAL A 53 -9.59 -2.02 -0.69
C VAL A 53 -8.49 -3.04 -0.42
N VAL A 54 -7.37 -2.98 -1.15
CA VAL A 54 -6.21 -3.85 -0.87
C VAL A 54 -5.63 -3.56 0.53
N ALA A 55 -5.64 -2.30 0.97
CA ALA A 55 -5.10 -1.89 2.27
C ALA A 55 -5.91 -2.46 3.45
N LEU A 56 -7.22 -2.65 3.25
CA LEU A 56 -8.14 -3.31 4.19
C LEU A 56 -7.97 -4.84 4.23
N GLY A 57 -7.13 -5.42 3.37
CA GLY A 57 -6.88 -6.85 3.32
C GLY A 57 -8.00 -7.63 2.63
N ALA A 58 -8.74 -7.01 1.71
CA ALA A 58 -9.81 -7.70 0.99
C ALA A 58 -9.26 -8.88 0.18
N GLU A 59 -9.74 -10.06 0.52
CA GLU A 59 -9.50 -11.27 -0.26
C GLU A 59 -10.37 -11.24 -1.54
N GLN A 60 -9.88 -11.87 -2.61
CA GLN A 60 -10.62 -12.03 -3.87
C GLN A 60 -11.16 -10.71 -4.45
N LEU A 61 -10.28 -9.74 -4.68
CA LEU A 61 -10.58 -8.39 -5.18
C LEU A 61 -11.50 -8.34 -6.43
N TYR A 62 -11.52 -9.41 -7.22
CA TYR A 62 -12.29 -9.50 -8.46
C TYR A 62 -13.68 -10.11 -8.29
N SER A 63 -13.99 -10.69 -7.12
CA SER A 63 -15.29 -11.31 -6.83
C SER A 63 -16.41 -10.28 -6.91
N ALA A 64 -17.64 -10.70 -7.22
CA ALA A 64 -18.79 -9.79 -7.19
C ALA A 64 -19.05 -9.26 -5.78
N ASP A 65 -18.98 -10.14 -4.78
CA ASP A 65 -19.19 -9.80 -3.37
C ASP A 65 -18.23 -8.70 -2.88
N THR A 66 -16.91 -8.86 -3.11
CA THR A 66 -15.91 -7.85 -2.74
C THR A 66 -16.15 -6.54 -3.49
N ARG A 67 -16.50 -6.60 -4.77
CA ARG A 67 -16.73 -5.37 -5.55
C ARG A 67 -17.97 -4.62 -5.08
N ASP A 68 -19.06 -5.33 -4.80
CA ASP A 68 -20.31 -4.72 -4.34
C ASP A 68 -20.15 -4.16 -2.92
N ARG A 69 -19.45 -4.89 -2.04
CA ARG A 69 -19.14 -4.46 -0.67
C ARG A 69 -18.35 -3.15 -0.61
N TYR A 70 -17.38 -2.98 -1.52
CA TYR A 70 -16.48 -1.82 -1.52
C TYR A 70 -16.76 -0.81 -2.64
N GLY A 71 -17.87 -0.95 -3.36
CA GLY A 71 -18.25 -0.04 -4.46
C GLY A 71 -17.28 -0.01 -5.64
N LEU A 72 -16.54 -1.10 -5.87
CA LEU A 72 -15.57 -1.17 -6.96
C LEU A 72 -16.25 -1.32 -8.33
N PRO A 73 -15.64 -0.80 -9.41
CA PRO A 73 -16.16 -0.93 -10.76
C PRO A 73 -16.13 -2.40 -11.24
N ALA A 74 -16.60 -2.63 -12.47
CA ALA A 74 -16.58 -3.96 -13.09
C ALA A 74 -15.19 -4.63 -13.02
N ALA A 75 -15.17 -5.97 -12.90
CA ALA A 75 -13.95 -6.75 -12.69
C ALA A 75 -12.84 -6.45 -13.72
N SER A 76 -13.19 -6.22 -14.99
CA SER A 76 -12.22 -5.87 -16.04
C SER A 76 -11.55 -4.51 -15.83
N SER A 77 -12.27 -3.54 -15.25
CA SER A 77 -11.72 -2.24 -14.86
C SER A 77 -10.81 -2.38 -13.65
N VAL A 78 -11.20 -3.18 -12.65
CA VAL A 78 -10.38 -3.49 -11.47
C VAL A 78 -9.09 -4.21 -11.89
N GLN A 79 -9.15 -5.18 -12.81
CA GLN A 79 -7.98 -5.87 -13.34
C GLN A 79 -7.00 -4.93 -14.04
N ARG A 80 -7.51 -4.00 -14.86
CA ARG A 80 -6.68 -2.98 -15.52
C ARG A 80 -6.02 -2.03 -14.52
N ALA A 81 -6.77 -1.61 -13.50
CA ALA A 81 -6.25 -0.79 -12.41
C ALA A 81 -5.11 -1.52 -11.67
N VAL A 82 -5.33 -2.77 -11.27
CA VAL A 82 -4.31 -3.60 -10.62
C VAL A 82 -3.08 -3.77 -11.51
N GLY A 83 -3.25 -4.07 -12.80
CA GLY A 83 -2.13 -4.20 -13.74
C GLY A 83 -1.32 -2.90 -13.87
N SER A 84 -1.99 -1.75 -13.95
CA SER A 84 -1.34 -0.43 -13.97
C SER A 84 -0.58 -0.14 -12.68
N LEU A 85 -1.18 -0.44 -11.52
CA LEU A 85 -0.56 -0.26 -10.21
C LEU A 85 0.64 -1.19 -9.98
N ILE A 86 0.60 -2.42 -10.52
CA ILE A 86 1.76 -3.33 -10.55
C ILE A 86 2.87 -2.75 -11.44
N GLY A 87 2.52 -2.28 -12.65
CA GLY A 87 3.49 -1.64 -13.55
C GLY A 87 4.16 -0.39 -12.95
N ARG A 88 3.48 0.29 -12.02
CA ARG A 88 3.99 1.43 -11.24
C ARG A 88 4.80 1.02 -10.00
N GLY A 89 4.86 -0.26 -9.65
CA GLY A 89 5.53 -0.75 -8.44
C GLY A 89 4.80 -0.38 -7.15
N LEU A 90 3.48 -0.19 -7.18
CA LEU A 90 2.68 0.10 -5.99
C LEU A 90 2.05 -1.17 -5.42
N LEU A 91 1.68 -2.09 -6.31
CA LEU A 91 1.18 -3.41 -5.98
C LEU A 91 2.14 -4.48 -6.53
N ALA A 92 2.09 -5.65 -5.94
CA ALA A 92 2.76 -6.85 -6.39
C ALA A 92 1.78 -8.02 -6.33
N ARG A 93 1.95 -8.97 -7.25
CA ARG A 93 1.22 -10.24 -7.24
C ARG A 93 2.06 -11.31 -6.56
N SER A 94 1.44 -12.06 -5.66
CA SER A 94 2.06 -13.15 -4.91
C SER A 94 1.15 -14.37 -4.97
N GLY A 95 1.37 -15.24 -5.95
CA GLY A 95 0.38 -16.26 -6.30
C GLY A 95 -0.92 -15.61 -6.75
N ASP A 96 -2.03 -15.94 -6.09
CA ASP A 96 -3.35 -15.37 -6.37
C ASP A 96 -3.65 -14.09 -5.57
N GLU A 97 -2.75 -13.70 -4.66
CA GLU A 97 -2.93 -12.53 -3.81
C GLU A 97 -2.33 -11.27 -4.43
N ILE A 98 -3.01 -10.14 -4.21
CA ILE A 98 -2.54 -8.80 -4.55
C ILE A 98 -2.17 -8.09 -3.24
N ARG A 99 -0.93 -7.63 -3.16
CA ARG A 99 -0.39 -6.93 -1.98
C ARG A 99 0.34 -5.66 -2.39
N PHE A 100 0.54 -4.75 -1.45
CA PHE A 100 1.43 -3.61 -1.68
C PHE A 100 2.87 -4.06 -1.87
N ASP A 101 3.57 -3.40 -2.79
CA ASP A 101 5.01 -3.61 -2.98
C ASP A 101 5.83 -2.96 -1.85
N SER A 102 5.32 -1.86 -1.29
CA SER A 102 5.93 -1.13 -0.17
C SER A 102 5.05 -1.16 1.09
N PRO A 103 5.57 -1.63 2.24
CA PRO A 103 4.83 -1.62 3.51
C PRO A 103 4.57 -0.20 4.03
N PHE A 104 5.38 0.79 3.62
CA PHE A 104 5.20 2.19 3.98
C PHE A 104 3.96 2.78 3.31
N VAL A 105 3.80 2.53 2.00
CA VAL A 105 2.61 2.96 1.24
C VAL A 105 1.36 2.27 1.79
N ALA A 106 1.44 0.96 2.05
CA ALA A 106 0.32 0.21 2.64
C ALA A 106 -0.15 0.81 3.97
N THR A 107 0.81 1.15 4.84
CA THR A 107 0.52 1.72 6.16
C THR A 107 -0.02 3.14 6.05
N TRP A 108 0.54 3.95 5.15
CA TRP A 108 0.04 5.29 4.88
C TRP A 108 -1.41 5.27 4.38
N VAL A 109 -1.74 4.42 3.40
CA VAL A 109 -3.11 4.29 2.88
C VAL A 109 -4.08 3.86 3.99
N ARG A 110 -3.69 2.90 4.84
CA ARG A 110 -4.53 2.49 5.98
C ARG A 110 -4.80 3.63 6.97
N ARG A 111 -3.80 4.46 7.26
CA ARG A 111 -3.90 5.53 8.28
C ARG A 111 -4.63 6.76 7.78
N GLU A 112 -4.32 7.20 6.56
CA GLU A 112 -4.75 8.52 6.06
C GLU A 112 -5.99 8.45 5.18
N VAL A 113 -6.30 7.27 4.63
CA VAL A 113 -7.22 7.17 3.49
C VAL A 113 -8.30 6.11 3.66
N ALA A 114 -7.99 4.95 4.25
CA ALA A 114 -8.98 3.91 4.56
C ALA A 114 -9.79 4.07 5.88
N PRO A 115 -9.62 5.07 6.77
CA PRO A 115 -10.42 5.18 7.99
C PRO A 115 -11.94 5.31 7.78
N ASP A 116 -12.37 5.74 6.59
CA ASP A 116 -13.76 6.01 6.21
C ASP A 116 -14.50 4.79 5.63
N LEU A 117 -13.78 3.71 5.34
CA LEU A 117 -14.32 2.47 4.74
C LEU A 117 -14.58 1.34 5.75
N GLY A 118 -14.45 1.62 7.05
CA GLY A 118 -14.58 0.66 8.15
C GLY A 118 -15.49 1.12 9.26
#